data_AF-T1B3N1-F1
#
_entry.id   AF-T1B3N1-F1
#
_cell.length_a   1.000
_cell.length_b   1.000
_cell.length_c   1.000
_cell.angle_alpha   90.00
_cell.angle_beta   90.00
_cell.angle_gamma   90.00
#
_symmetry.space_group_name_H-M   'P 1'
#
loop_
_entity.id
_entity.type
_entity.pdbx_description
1 polymer ?
#
loop_
_entity_poly.entity_id
_entity_poly.type
_entity_poly.pdbx_seq_one_letter_code
_entity_poly.pdbx_strand_id
1 'polypeptide(L)'
;MLTDPRERAALLRPLEPGECARQTPQLHDSEEPMLAALRRWRRRALVRIAWRALAGWADLEQTLEESSQFADAAITVAVEYARRELTRRFGAPRGPDGSV
;
A
#
# COMPACT_ATOMS: atom_id res chain seq x y z
N MET A 1 10.26 11.91 25.44
CA MET A 1 10.52 12.62 24.17
C MET A 1 9.44 12.21 23.17
N LEU A 2 8.53 13.12 22.82
CA LEU A 2 7.61 12.91 21.70
C LEU A 2 8.41 13.13 20.42
N THR A 3 8.59 12.10 19.60
CA THR A 3 9.21 12.19 18.27
C THR A 3 8.46 13.23 17.45
N ASP A 4 9.17 14.11 16.74
CA ASP A 4 8.57 15.14 15.88
C ASP A 4 7.55 14.46 14.94
N PRO A 5 6.28 14.91 14.87
CA PRO A 5 5.29 14.36 13.94
C PRO A 5 5.77 14.33 12.49
N ARG A 6 6.70 15.21 12.08
CA ARG A 6 7.33 15.22 10.76
C ARG A 6 8.26 14.03 10.54
N GLU A 7 9.07 13.70 11.55
CA GLU A 7 9.92 12.50 11.54
C GLU A 7 9.07 11.23 11.61
N ARG A 8 8.00 11.24 12.42
CA ARG A 8 7.07 10.10 12.56
C ARG A 8 6.30 9.79 11.27
N ALA A 9 6.06 10.79 10.42
CA ALA A 9 5.48 10.63 9.09
C ALA A 9 6.54 10.51 7.97
N ALA A 10 7.82 10.39 8.36
CA ALA A 10 9.00 10.35 7.48
C ALA A 10 9.08 11.53 6.49
N LEU A 11 8.38 12.65 6.75
CA LEU A 11 8.12 13.74 5.79
C LEU A 11 9.39 14.36 5.19
N LEU A 12 10.51 14.25 5.91
CA LEU A 12 11.77 14.89 5.58
C LEU A 12 12.61 14.13 4.56
N ARG A 13 12.31 12.86 4.27
CA ARG A 13 13.05 12.06 3.29
C ARG A 13 12.14 11.50 2.20
N PRO A 14 12.67 11.15 1.02
CA PRO A 14 11.96 10.34 0.04
C PRO A 14 11.54 8.98 0.59
N LEU A 15 10.55 8.36 -0.05
CA LEU A 15 10.22 6.95 0.19
C LEU A 15 11.39 6.05 -0.25
N GLU A 16 11.78 5.09 0.59
CA GLU A 16 12.80 4.11 0.19
C GLU A 16 12.18 3.03 -0.71
N PRO A 17 12.94 2.46 -1.65
CA PRO A 17 12.48 1.33 -2.44
C PRO A 17 11.92 0.19 -1.56
N GLY A 18 10.70 -0.25 -1.92
CA GLY A 18 9.99 -1.32 -1.22
C GLY A 18 9.50 -0.95 0.19
N GLU A 19 9.60 0.30 0.63
CA GLU A 19 9.11 0.72 1.96
C GLU A 19 7.61 0.48 2.11
N CYS A 20 6.82 0.82 1.09
CA CYS A 20 5.38 0.53 1.10
C CYS A 20 5.10 -0.98 1.22
N ALA A 21 5.86 -1.83 0.55
CA ALA A 21 5.71 -3.28 0.63
C ALA A 21 6.02 -3.84 2.04
N ARG A 22 6.83 -3.14 2.84
CA ARG A 22 7.10 -3.49 4.25
C ARG A 22 6.06 -2.93 5.23
N GLN A 23 5.27 -1.94 4.81
CA GLN A 23 4.30 -1.22 5.63
C GLN A 23 2.86 -1.53 5.23
N THR A 24 2.62 -2.72 4.68
CA THR A 24 1.30 -3.17 4.23
C THR A 24 0.35 -3.32 5.42
N PRO A 25 -0.96 -3.08 5.22
CA PRO A 25 -1.94 -3.38 6.25
C PRO A 25 -2.02 -4.90 6.47
N GLN A 26 -2.39 -5.30 7.69
CA GLN A 26 -2.70 -6.70 7.98
C GLN A 26 -3.87 -7.16 7.12
N LEU A 27 -3.79 -8.39 6.61
CA LEU A 27 -4.93 -9.03 5.95
C LEU A 27 -6.02 -9.31 6.99
N HIS A 28 -7.25 -8.95 6.65
CA HIS A 28 -8.43 -9.17 7.50
C HIS A 28 -9.31 -10.26 6.93
N ASP A 29 -10.00 -11.05 7.76
CA ASP A 29 -10.78 -12.23 7.30
C ASP A 29 -12.10 -11.89 6.58
N SER A 30 -12.47 -10.60 6.56
CA SER A 30 -13.69 -10.10 5.93
C SER A 30 -13.41 -8.89 5.07
N GLU A 31 -14.27 -8.66 4.08
CA GLU A 31 -14.05 -7.62 3.06
C GLU A 31 -14.14 -6.20 3.63
N GLU A 32 -15.13 -5.94 4.48
CA GLU A 32 -15.33 -4.61 5.06
C GLU A 32 -14.10 -4.08 5.83
N PRO A 33 -13.52 -4.82 6.81
CA PRO A 33 -12.32 -4.36 7.50
C PRO A 33 -11.11 -4.29 6.57
N MET A 34 -10.99 -5.20 5.60
CA MET A 34 -9.90 -5.15 4.60
C MET A 34 -9.94 -3.87 3.77
N LEU A 35 -11.10 -3.55 3.19
CA LEU A 35 -11.28 -2.34 2.41
C LEU A 35 -11.08 -1.07 3.27
N ALA A 36 -11.49 -1.10 4.54
CA ALA A 36 -11.25 0.01 5.46
C ALA A 36 -9.75 0.22 5.75
N ALA A 37 -8.99 -0.86 5.91
CA ALA A 37 -7.54 -0.83 6.11
C ALA A 37 -6.82 -0.26 4.88
N LEU A 38 -7.13 -0.76 3.67
CA LEU A 38 -6.58 -0.25 2.41
C LEU A 38 -6.86 1.25 2.22
N ARG A 39 -8.10 1.70 2.47
CA ARG A 39 -8.46 3.12 2.38
C ARG A 39 -7.67 3.98 3.37
N ARG A 40 -7.46 3.50 4.59
CA ARG A 40 -6.69 4.22 5.63
C ARG A 40 -5.22 4.34 5.24
N TRP A 41 -4.65 3.27 4.71
CA TRP A 41 -3.28 3.24 4.22
C TRP A 41 -3.08 4.20 3.04
N ARG A 42 -3.97 4.14 2.03
CA ARG A 42 -3.99 5.09 0.90
C ARG A 42 -4.07 6.54 1.34
N ARG A 43 -4.97 6.88 2.26
CA ARG A 43 -5.07 8.25 2.75
C ARG A 43 -3.78 8.75 3.39
N ARG A 44 -3.12 7.91 4.21
CA ARG A 44 -1.84 8.28 4.85
C ARG A 44 -0.74 8.51 3.82
N ALA A 45 -0.60 7.60 2.86
CA ALA A 45 0.40 7.71 1.80
C ALA A 45 0.17 8.95 0.93
N LEU A 46 -1.06 9.17 0.45
CA LEU A 46 -1.36 10.31 -0.41
C LEU A 46 -1.21 11.66 0.33
N VAL A 47 -1.59 11.74 1.61
CA VAL A 47 -1.36 12.96 2.40
C VAL A 47 0.13 13.25 2.51
N ARG A 48 0.95 12.23 2.78
CA ARG A 48 2.41 12.36 2.84
C ARG A 48 3.01 12.85 1.53
N ILE A 49 2.67 12.19 0.42
CA ILE A 49 3.18 12.51 -0.92
C ILE A 49 2.75 13.92 -1.32
N ALA A 50 1.46 14.25 -1.19
CA ALA A 50 0.94 15.57 -1.51
C ALA A 50 1.58 16.67 -0.66
N TRP A 51 1.81 16.41 0.63
CA TRP A 51 2.48 17.38 1.51
C TRP A 51 3.91 17.67 1.07
N ARG A 52 4.68 16.63 0.70
CA ARG A 52 6.06 16.80 0.20
C ARG A 52 6.08 17.59 -1.11
N ALA A 53 5.15 17.32 -2.02
CA ALA A 53 5.01 18.07 -3.27
C ALA A 53 4.65 19.55 -3.03
N LEU A 54 3.65 19.81 -2.17
CA LEU A 54 3.20 21.17 -1.86
C LEU A 54 4.26 22.00 -1.10
N ALA A 55 5.07 21.35 -0.26
CA ALA A 55 6.15 22.00 0.48
C ALA A 55 7.43 22.19 -0.36
N GLY A 56 7.47 21.70 -1.61
CA GLY A 56 8.65 21.74 -2.47
C GLY A 56 9.78 20.81 -2.03
N TRP A 57 9.48 19.77 -1.23
CA TRP A 57 10.44 18.79 -0.73
C TRP A 57 10.57 17.54 -1.62
N ALA A 58 9.71 17.43 -2.62
CA ALA A 58 9.77 16.45 -3.69
C ALA A 58 9.45 17.16 -5.00
N ASP A 59 10.23 16.89 -6.05
CA ASP A 59 9.89 17.32 -7.40
C ASP A 59 8.81 16.41 -8.02
N LEU A 60 8.44 16.71 -9.28
CA LEU A 60 7.42 15.96 -9.98
C LEU A 60 7.81 14.48 -10.19
N GLU A 61 9.06 14.22 -10.56
CA GLU A 61 9.55 12.87 -10.83
C GLU A 61 9.50 12.03 -9.55
N GLN A 62 9.99 12.57 -8.44
CA GLN A 62 9.91 11.95 -7.12
C GLN A 62 8.47 11.71 -6.68
N THR A 63 7.57 12.67 -6.90
CA THR A 63 6.15 12.54 -6.54
C THR A 63 5.45 11.42 -7.30
N LEU A 64 5.75 11.29 -8.60
CA LEU A 64 5.22 10.23 -9.45
C LEU A 64 5.79 8.87 -9.05
N GLU A 65 7.10 8.79 -8.80
CA GLU A 65 7.78 7.59 -8.35
C GLU A 65 7.22 7.10 -7.00
N GLU A 66 7.09 7.98 -6.00
CA GLU A 66 6.50 7.63 -4.70
C GLU A 66 5.04 7.16 -4.85
N SER A 67 4.29 7.74 -5.79
CA SER A 67 2.90 7.34 -6.08
C SER A 67 2.83 5.95 -6.74
N SER A 68 3.72 5.67 -7.69
CA SER A 68 3.82 4.37 -8.36
C SER A 68 4.22 3.27 -7.37
N GLN A 69 5.25 3.51 -6.55
CA GLN A 69 5.67 2.56 -5.51
C GLN A 69 4.54 2.24 -4.52
N PHE A 70 3.75 3.25 -4.13
CA PHE A 70 2.58 3.02 -3.30
C PHE A 70 1.50 2.20 -4.03
N ALA A 71 1.24 2.52 -5.30
CA ALA A 71 0.23 1.82 -6.11
C ALA A 71 0.57 0.33 -6.26
N ASP A 72 1.82 -0.01 -6.57
CA ASP A 72 2.28 -1.40 -6.70
C ASP A 72 2.07 -2.20 -5.41
N ALA A 73 2.45 -1.61 -4.27
CA ALA A 73 2.26 -2.24 -2.97
C ALA A 73 0.76 -2.40 -2.63
N ALA A 74 -0.07 -1.40 -2.93
CA ALA A 74 -1.51 -1.45 -2.70
C ALA A 74 -2.21 -2.51 -3.55
N ILE A 75 -1.84 -2.61 -4.83
CA ILE A 75 -2.36 -3.63 -5.75
C ILE A 75 -1.94 -5.02 -5.27
N THR A 76 -0.68 -5.21 -4.89
CA THR A 76 -0.17 -6.50 -4.40
C THR A 76 -1.00 -7.01 -3.22
N VAL A 77 -1.24 -6.17 -2.23
CA VAL A 77 -2.04 -6.52 -1.04
C VAL A 77 -3.50 -6.80 -1.40
N ALA A 78 -4.09 -5.99 -2.28
CA ALA A 78 -5.48 -6.19 -2.70
C ALA A 78 -5.66 -7.51 -3.47
N VAL A 79 -4.70 -7.85 -4.34
CA VAL A 79 -4.67 -9.11 -5.09
C VAL A 79 -4.47 -10.29 -4.15
N GLU A 80 -3.58 -10.19 -3.17
CA GLU A 80 -3.37 -11.24 -2.17
C GLU A 80 -4.65 -11.54 -1.40
N TYR A 81 -5.32 -10.50 -0.91
CA TYR A 81 -6.62 -10.64 -0.25
C TYR A 81 -7.68 -11.28 -1.15
N ALA A 82 -7.83 -10.76 -2.38
CA ALA A 82 -8.81 -11.28 -3.33
C ALA A 82 -8.54 -12.76 -3.68
N ARG A 83 -7.28 -13.13 -3.89
CA ARG A 83 -6.87 -14.52 -4.13
C ARG A 83 -7.25 -15.42 -2.95
N ARG A 84 -7.00 -14.98 -1.72
CA ARG A 84 -7.34 -15.74 -0.51
C ARG A 84 -8.85 -15.96 -0.40
N GLU A 85 -9.66 -14.92 -0.58
CA GLU A 85 -11.12 -15.04 -0.51
C GLU A 85 -11.71 -15.91 -1.63
N LEU A 86 -11.25 -15.72 -2.86
CA LEU A 86 -11.70 -16.53 -3.99
C LEU A 86 -11.29 -18.00 -3.80
N THR A 87 -10.07 -18.27 -3.34
CA THR A 87 -9.62 -19.63 -3.05
C THR A 87 -10.44 -20.27 -1.94
N ARG A 88 -10.77 -19.52 -0.88
CA ARG A 88 -11.63 -20.01 0.21
C ARG A 88 -13.04 -20.36 -0.28
N ARG A 89 -13.58 -19.60 -1.23
CA ARG A 89 -14.96 -19.77 -1.74
C ARG A 89 -15.07 -20.81 -2.85
N PHE A 90 -14.08 -20.90 -3.73
CA PHE A 90 -14.15 -21.67 -4.97
C PHE A 90 -13.07 -22.75 -5.10
N GLY A 91 -12.13 -22.82 -4.16
CA GLY A 91 -10.94 -23.67 -4.26
C GLY A 91 -9.82 -23.01 -5.06
N ALA A 92 -8.67 -23.70 -5.12
CA ALA A 92 -7.52 -23.19 -5.85
C ALA A 92 -7.76 -23.21 -7.38
N PRO A 93 -7.32 -22.18 -8.11
CA PRO A 93 -7.40 -22.16 -9.57
C PRO A 93 -6.62 -23.35 -10.15
N ARG A 94 -7.08 -23.89 -11.28
CA ARG A 94 -6.42 -25.01 -11.96
C ARG A 94 -6.06 -24.64 -13.40
N GLY A 95 -4.92 -25.13 -13.85
CA GLY A 95 -4.47 -25.06 -15.24
C GLY A 95 -5.33 -25.93 -16.18
N PRO A 96 -5.11 -25.84 -17.50
CA PRO A 96 -5.87 -26.62 -18.49
C PRO A 96 -5.78 -28.14 -18.32
N ASP A 97 -4.68 -28.60 -17.72
CA ASP A 97 -4.36 -29.98 -17.37
C ASP A 97 -4.89 -30.39 -15.97
N GLY A 98 -5.53 -29.46 -15.24
CA GLY A 98 -6.05 -29.70 -13.91
C GLY A 98 -5.03 -29.56 -12.78
N SER A 99 -3.79 -29.15 -13.06
CA SER A 99 -2.80 -28.85 -12.02
C SER A 99 -3.19 -27.58 -11.24
N VAL A 100 -2.91 -27.53 -9.94
CA VAL A 100 -3.11 -26.32 -9.09
C VAL A 100 -1.92 -25.38 -9.23
#